data_AF-A0A919LT68-F1
#
_entry.id   AF-A0A919LT68-F1
#
_cell.length_a   1.000
_cell.length_b   1.000
_cell.length_c   1.000
_cell.angle_alpha   90.00
_cell.angle_beta   90.00
_cell.angle_gamma   90.00
#
_symmetry.space_group_name_H-M   'P 1'
#
loop_
_entity.id
_entity.type
_entity.pdbx_description
1 polymer ?
#
loop_
_entity_poly.entity_id
_entity_poly.type
_entity_poly.pdbx_seq_one_letter_code
_entity_poly.pdbx_strand_id
1 'polypeptide(L)'
;MTMANSCADRAHIGIFWRRPALGLFLLLLGPLMWFGIVYLGSLLTLLWQSIYTFDDFTMSVTSDFTLANLRALFNPANYDIIVRTLVMALCVTLASAGAADGSVYGALHQRQNEGLLLYRGHAANVGQLYRQSLCVGAAAGERWRGAVVPRSS
;
A
#
# COMPACT_ATOMS: atom_id res chain seq x y z
N MET A 1 36.28 -7.57 34.59
CA MET A 1 34.95 -8.05 34.15
C MET A 1 34.19 -7.06 33.25
N THR A 2 34.73 -5.88 32.92
CA THR A 2 34.07 -4.87 32.08
C THR A 2 34.24 -5.04 30.56
N MET A 3 35.26 -5.77 30.07
CA MET A 3 35.47 -5.96 28.62
C MET A 3 34.53 -6.98 27.95
N ALA A 4 33.95 -7.92 28.72
CA ALA A 4 32.99 -8.89 28.17
C ALA A 4 31.65 -8.23 27.80
N ASN A 5 31.23 -7.20 28.56
CA ASN A 5 29.96 -6.52 28.36
C ASN A 5 29.95 -5.70 27.05
N SER A 6 31.07 -5.10 26.66
CA SER A 6 31.18 -4.32 25.43
C SER A 6 31.08 -5.17 24.15
N CYS A 7 31.44 -6.46 24.20
CA CYS A 7 31.30 -7.37 23.07
C CYS A 7 29.85 -7.86 22.91
N ALA A 8 29.16 -8.12 24.02
CA ALA A 8 27.74 -8.44 24.02
C ALA A 8 26.93 -7.27 23.44
N ASP A 9 27.18 -6.04 23.89
CA ASP A 9 26.50 -4.82 23.41
C ASP A 9 26.65 -4.61 21.89
N ARG A 10 27.85 -4.85 21.35
CA ARG A 10 28.10 -4.72 19.92
C ARG A 10 27.48 -5.85 19.08
N ALA A 11 27.30 -7.03 19.66
CA ALA A 11 26.60 -8.14 19.00
C ALA A 11 25.09 -7.85 18.82
N HIS A 12 24.46 -7.15 19.77
CA HIS A 12 23.06 -6.72 19.65
C HIS A 12 22.84 -5.78 18.46
N ILE A 13 23.76 -4.82 18.26
CA ILE A 13 23.70 -3.86 17.14
C ILE A 13 23.94 -4.58 15.80
N GLY A 14 24.82 -5.59 15.78
CA GLY A 14 25.10 -6.40 14.59
C GLY A 14 23.92 -7.26 14.12
N ILE A 15 23.06 -7.73 15.04
CA ILE A 15 21.84 -8.47 14.71
C ILE A 15 20.78 -7.56 14.05
N PHE A 16 20.66 -6.33 14.54
CA PHE A 16 19.69 -5.35 14.06
C PHE A 16 19.99 -4.91 12.62
N TRP A 17 21.27 -4.70 12.30
CA TRP A 17 21.72 -4.34 10.95
C TRP A 17 21.65 -5.47 9.93
N ARG A 18 21.76 -6.73 10.37
CA ARG A 18 21.67 -7.90 9.48
C ARG A 18 20.24 -8.25 9.07
N ARG A 19 19.23 -7.75 9.79
CA ARG A 19 17.80 -8.03 9.53
C ARG A 19 17.01 -6.72 9.53
N PRO A 20 17.04 -5.92 8.44
CA PRO A 20 16.31 -4.65 8.35
C PRO A 20 14.80 -4.82 8.62
N ALA A 21 14.25 -6.01 8.35
CA ALA A 21 12.87 -6.37 8.67
C ALA A 21 12.54 -6.33 10.17
N LEU A 22 13.48 -6.66 11.07
CA LEU A 22 13.25 -6.59 12.52
C LEU A 22 13.15 -5.15 13.01
N GLY A 23 14.00 -4.27 12.48
CA GLY A 23 13.92 -2.84 12.75
C GLY A 23 12.63 -2.22 12.23
N LEU A 24 12.22 -2.59 11.02
CA LEU A 24 10.94 -2.17 10.45
C LEU A 24 9.75 -2.68 11.25
N PHE A 25 9.75 -3.96 11.64
CA PHE A 25 8.67 -4.55 12.44
C PHE A 25 8.55 -3.86 13.79
N LEU A 26 9.66 -3.61 14.48
CA LEU A 26 9.66 -2.93 15.79
C LEU A 26 9.21 -1.47 15.68
N LEU A 27 9.61 -0.77 14.61
CA LEU A 27 9.19 0.60 14.35
C LEU A 27 7.70 0.69 13.99
N LEU A 28 7.19 -0.30 13.25
CA LEU A 28 5.77 -0.37 12.88
C LEU A 28 4.90 -0.87 14.03
N LEU A 29 5.44 -1.70 14.92
CA LEU A 29 4.70 -2.24 16.06
C LEU A 29 4.24 -1.15 17.01
N GLY A 30 5.03 -0.10 17.23
CA GLY A 30 4.65 1.01 18.10
C GLY A 30 3.33 1.68 17.65
N PRO A 31 3.27 2.24 16.44
CA PRO A 31 2.04 2.80 15.88
C PRO A 31 0.93 1.75 15.74
N LEU A 32 1.24 0.56 15.21
CA LEU A 32 0.23 -0.48 14.97
C LEU A 32 -0.41 -0.98 16.28
N MET A 33 0.38 -1.12 17.34
CA MET A 33 -0.10 -1.54 18.65
C MET A 33 -0.95 -0.45 19.29
N TRP A 34 -0.60 0.82 19.14
CA TRP A 34 -1.45 1.93 19.58
C TRP A 34 -2.82 1.92 18.90
N PHE A 35 -2.85 1.81 17.56
CA PHE A 35 -4.09 1.67 16.79
C PHE A 35 -4.88 0.43 17.24
N GLY A 36 -4.20 -0.71 17.44
CA GLY A 36 -4.83 -1.90 18.00
C GLY A 36 -5.50 -1.62 19.34
N ILE A 37 -4.76 -1.08 20.31
CA ILE A 37 -5.25 -0.84 21.68
C ILE A 37 -6.44 0.14 21.68
N VAL A 38 -6.35 1.28 20.96
CA VAL A 38 -7.43 2.28 20.98
C VAL A 38 -8.69 1.76 20.28
N TYR A 39 -8.55 1.15 19.10
CA TYR A 39 -9.70 0.74 18.30
C TYR A 39 -10.31 -0.58 18.79
N LEU A 40 -9.49 -1.63 18.97
CA LEU A 40 -10.00 -2.89 19.54
C LEU A 40 -10.38 -2.72 21.00
N GLY A 41 -9.64 -1.93 21.78
CA GLY A 41 -10.00 -1.66 23.17
C GLY A 41 -11.36 -0.99 23.29
N SER A 42 -11.61 0.06 22.49
CA SER A 42 -12.94 0.69 22.43
C SER A 42 -14.03 -0.32 22.04
N LEU A 43 -13.82 -1.10 20.98
CA LEU A 43 -14.77 -2.11 20.53
C LEU A 43 -15.04 -3.19 21.60
N LEU A 44 -13.99 -3.66 22.29
CA LEU A 44 -14.11 -4.63 23.37
C LEU A 44 -14.82 -4.04 24.59
N THR A 45 -14.56 -2.79 24.95
CA THR A 45 -15.27 -2.13 26.04
C THR A 45 -16.75 -1.94 25.71
N LEU A 46 -17.08 -1.57 24.48
CA LEU A 46 -18.44 -1.45 23.98
C LEU A 46 -19.14 -2.82 23.94
N LEU A 47 -18.43 -3.86 23.49
CA LEU A 47 -18.95 -5.22 23.46
C LEU A 47 -19.17 -5.77 24.88
N TRP A 48 -18.21 -5.53 25.78
CA TRP A 48 -18.29 -5.91 27.18
C TRP A 48 -19.46 -5.21 27.88
N GLN A 49 -19.62 -3.90 27.64
CA GLN A 49 -20.76 -3.14 28.13
C GLN A 49 -22.10 -3.63 27.53
N SER A 50 -22.11 -4.05 26.26
CA SER A 50 -23.30 -4.58 25.59
C SER A 50 -23.76 -5.95 26.14
N ILE A 51 -22.92 -6.67 26.89
CA ILE A 51 -23.27 -7.97 27.48
C ILE A 51 -24.04 -7.80 28.82
N TYR A 52 -24.10 -6.60 29.39
CA TYR A 52 -24.93 -6.32 30.58
C TYR A 52 -26.41 -6.11 30.20
N THR A 53 -27.32 -6.50 31.09
CA THR A 53 -28.75 -6.30 30.88
C THR A 53 -29.12 -4.82 30.98
N PHE A 54 -29.70 -4.27 29.91
CA PHE A 54 -30.39 -2.98 29.93
C PHE A 54 -31.85 -3.20 30.36
N ASP A 55 -32.24 -2.62 31.50
CA ASP A 55 -33.65 -2.53 31.91
C ASP A 55 -34.25 -1.21 31.38
N ASP A 56 -35.06 -1.31 30.33
CA ASP A 56 -35.65 -0.16 29.60
C ASP A 56 -36.64 0.67 30.44
N PHE A 57 -37.10 0.15 31.59
CA PHE A 57 -38.09 0.83 32.43
C PHE A 57 -37.49 1.62 33.60
N THR A 58 -36.33 1.23 34.12
CA THR A 58 -35.75 1.85 35.33
C THR A 58 -34.49 2.67 35.03
N MET A 59 -33.98 2.64 33.79
CA MET A 59 -32.75 3.34 33.39
C MET A 59 -31.57 3.03 34.35
N SER A 60 -31.53 1.79 34.85
CA SER A 60 -30.58 1.28 35.84
C SER A 60 -29.93 0.00 35.33
N VAL A 61 -28.59 -0.05 35.34
CA VAL A 61 -27.80 -1.19 34.89
C VAL A 61 -27.75 -2.24 35.99
N THR A 62 -28.52 -3.33 35.85
CA THR A 62 -28.49 -4.47 36.78
C THR A 62 -27.58 -5.56 36.22
N SER A 63 -26.57 -5.96 37.01
CA SER A 63 -25.48 -6.89 36.67
C SER A 63 -25.90 -8.37 36.66
N ASP A 64 -26.96 -8.72 35.92
CA ASP A 64 -27.24 -10.11 35.56
C ASP A 64 -26.58 -10.43 34.21
N PHE A 65 -25.67 -11.41 34.20
CA PHE A 65 -24.99 -11.89 33.00
C PHE A 65 -26.00 -12.63 32.10
N THR A 66 -26.64 -11.92 31.16
CA THR A 66 -27.61 -12.55 30.26
C THR A 66 -27.49 -12.03 28.83
N LEU A 67 -27.32 -12.98 27.89
CA LEU A 67 -27.33 -12.75 26.43
C LEU A 67 -28.74 -12.40 25.88
N ALA A 68 -29.69 -12.06 26.75
CA ALA A 68 -31.06 -11.73 26.37
C ALA A 68 -31.14 -10.55 25.39
N ASN A 69 -30.28 -9.53 25.53
CA ASN A 69 -30.25 -8.37 24.61
C ASN A 69 -29.75 -8.71 23.22
N LEU A 70 -28.71 -9.55 23.12
CA LEU A 70 -28.26 -10.09 21.82
C LEU A 70 -29.34 -10.97 21.19
N ARG A 71 -30.09 -11.73 22.00
CA ARG A 71 -31.22 -12.55 21.52
C ARG A 71 -32.42 -11.71 21.08
N ALA A 72 -32.67 -10.57 21.71
CA ALA A 72 -33.73 -9.63 21.34
C ALA A 72 -33.49 -8.98 19.95
N LEU A 73 -32.22 -8.86 19.52
CA LEU A 73 -31.88 -8.42 18.16
C LEU A 73 -32.36 -9.40 17.06
N PHE A 74 -32.57 -10.68 17.39
CA PHE A 74 -33.06 -11.69 16.47
C PHE A 74 -34.60 -11.85 16.49
N ASN A 75 -35.32 -10.97 17.20
CA ASN A 75 -36.77 -10.86 17.09
C ASN A 75 -37.14 -10.46 15.64
N PRO A 76 -38.23 -10.96 15.03
CA PRO A 76 -38.54 -10.74 13.62
C PRO A 76 -38.59 -9.26 13.21
N ALA A 77 -38.96 -8.37 14.16
CA ALA A 77 -39.00 -6.94 13.96
C ALA A 77 -37.62 -6.30 13.68
N ASN A 78 -36.54 -6.83 14.26
CA ASN A 78 -35.18 -6.29 14.12
C ASN A 78 -34.37 -7.02 13.04
N TYR A 79 -34.71 -8.29 12.78
CA TYR A 79 -34.00 -9.14 11.82
C TYR A 79 -34.10 -8.62 10.37
N ASP A 80 -35.24 -8.04 9.99
CA ASP A 80 -35.46 -7.48 8.64
C ASP A 80 -34.43 -6.38 8.30
N ILE A 81 -34.11 -5.52 9.26
CA ILE A 81 -33.15 -4.41 9.10
C ILE A 81 -31.73 -4.96 8.86
N ILE A 82 -31.36 -6.00 9.60
CA ILE A 82 -30.07 -6.68 9.47
C ILE A 82 -29.95 -7.30 8.07
N VAL A 83 -30.97 -8.03 7.63
CA VAL A 83 -30.97 -8.67 6.29
C VAL A 83 -30.92 -7.64 5.18
N ARG A 84 -31.68 -6.55 5.27
CA ARG A 84 -31.70 -5.50 4.23
C ARG A 84 -30.34 -4.86 4.04
N THR A 85 -29.63 -4.58 5.12
CA THR A 85 -28.30 -3.95 5.07
C THR A 85 -27.22 -4.94 4.65
N LEU A 86 -27.27 -6.19 5.12
CA LEU A 86 -26.36 -7.24 4.68
C LEU A 86 -26.49 -7.55 3.19
N VAL A 87 -27.72 -7.71 2.69
CA VAL A 87 -27.97 -7.98 1.27
C VAL A 87 -27.43 -6.83 0.41
N MET A 88 -27.71 -5.58 0.79
CA MET A 88 -27.17 -4.43 0.08
C MET A 88 -25.63 -4.37 0.12
N ALA A 89 -25.02 -4.60 1.29
CA ALA A 89 -23.57 -4.62 1.45
C ALA A 89 -22.89 -5.72 0.59
N LEU A 90 -23.51 -6.89 0.52
CA LEU A 90 -23.03 -7.99 -0.32
C LEU A 90 -23.22 -7.68 -1.80
N CYS A 91 -24.39 -7.19 -2.20
CA CYS A 91 -24.67 -6.76 -3.56
C CYS A 91 -23.65 -5.70 -4.03
N VAL A 92 -23.38 -4.67 -3.22
CA VAL A 92 -22.42 -3.64 -3.59
C VAL A 92 -20.99 -4.17 -3.63
N THR A 93 -20.59 -5.07 -2.73
CA THR A 93 -19.25 -5.66 -2.75
C THR A 93 -19.03 -6.50 -4.01
N LEU A 94 -20.01 -7.30 -4.40
CA LEU A 94 -19.95 -8.09 -5.64
C LEU A 94 -19.93 -7.18 -6.87
N ALA A 95 -20.74 -6.11 -6.87
CA ALA A 95 -20.74 -5.13 -7.94
C ALA A 95 -19.40 -4.37 -8.05
N SER A 96 -18.82 -3.96 -6.91
CA SER A 96 -17.52 -3.29 -6.86
C SER A 96 -16.38 -4.21 -7.29
N ALA A 97 -16.39 -5.48 -6.86
CA ALA A 97 -15.41 -6.46 -7.29
C ALA A 97 -15.45 -6.65 -8.82
N GLY A 98 -16.63 -6.90 -9.39
CA GLY A 98 -16.79 -7.03 -10.83
C GLY A 98 -16.48 -5.75 -11.62
N ALA A 99 -16.82 -4.57 -11.07
CA ALA A 99 -16.54 -3.28 -11.72
C ALA A 99 -15.04 -2.93 -11.72
N ALA A 100 -14.30 -3.27 -10.67
CA ALA A 100 -12.86 -3.08 -10.61
C ALA A 100 -12.16 -3.94 -11.68
N ASP A 101 -12.59 -5.19 -11.83
CA ASP A 101 -12.02 -6.11 -12.82
C ASP A 101 -12.35 -5.74 -14.28
N GLY A 102 -13.43 -5.00 -14.53
CA GLY A 102 -13.71 -4.50 -15.89
C GLY A 102 -12.99 -3.19 -16.20
N SER A 103 -13.12 -2.22 -15.29
CA SER A 103 -12.70 -0.84 -15.53
C SER A 103 -11.19 -0.63 -15.43
N VAL A 104 -10.52 -1.31 -14.49
CA VAL A 104 -9.07 -1.16 -14.30
C VAL A 104 -8.32 -1.80 -15.47
N TYR A 105 -8.74 -2.98 -15.92
CA TYR A 105 -8.09 -3.65 -17.04
C TYR A 105 -8.25 -2.84 -18.33
N GLY A 106 -9.41 -2.24 -18.55
CA GLY A 106 -9.65 -1.32 -19.67
C GLY A 106 -8.76 -0.06 -19.60
N ALA A 107 -8.63 0.56 -18.42
CA ALA A 107 -7.81 1.75 -18.23
C ALA A 107 -6.30 1.46 -18.38
N LEU A 108 -5.84 0.31 -17.90
CA LEU A 108 -4.45 -0.13 -18.05
C LEU A 108 -4.12 -0.45 -19.50
N HIS A 109 -5.04 -1.06 -20.24
CA HIS A 109 -4.85 -1.37 -21.65
C HIS A 109 -4.71 -0.10 -22.51
N GLN A 110 -5.49 0.94 -22.24
CA GLN A 110 -5.32 2.22 -22.95
C GLN A 110 -3.98 2.89 -22.63
N ARG A 111 -3.56 2.88 -21.36
CA ARG A 111 -2.29 3.48 -20.94
C ARG A 111 -1.06 2.80 -21.56
N GLN A 112 -1.09 1.49 -21.78
CA GLN A 112 0.05 0.78 -22.39
C GLN A 112 0.29 1.20 -23.85
N ASN A 113 -0.76 1.41 -24.63
CA ASN A 113 -0.62 1.76 -26.05
C ASN A 113 0.00 3.16 -26.24
N GLU A 114 -0.36 4.13 -25.40
CA GLU A 114 0.23 5.48 -25.44
C GLU A 114 1.71 5.47 -25.07
N GLY A 115 2.10 4.70 -24.04
CA GLY A 115 3.50 4.56 -23.63
C GLY A 115 4.37 3.90 -24.71
N LEU A 116 3.83 2.92 -25.44
CA LEU A 116 4.55 2.22 -26.50
C LEU A 116 4.75 3.11 -27.74
N LEU A 117 3.78 3.96 -28.07
CA LEU A 117 3.88 4.94 -29.15
C LEU A 117 4.92 6.01 -28.85
N LEU A 118 4.96 6.53 -27.61
CA LEU A 118 5.98 7.48 -27.18
C LEU A 118 7.38 6.86 -27.18
N TYR A 119 7.51 5.62 -26.74
CA TYR A 119 8.79 4.90 -26.78
C TYR A 119 9.27 4.66 -28.22
N ARG A 120 8.38 4.21 -29.12
CA ARG A 120 8.70 4.06 -30.55
C ARG A 120 9.05 5.38 -31.23
N GLY A 121 8.32 6.45 -30.93
CA GLY A 121 8.59 7.78 -31.46
C GLY A 121 9.93 8.34 -31.00
N HIS A 122 10.26 8.15 -29.71
CA HIS A 122 11.55 8.58 -29.17
C HIS A 122 12.71 7.80 -29.79
N ALA A 123 12.61 6.47 -29.89
CA ALA A 123 13.62 5.61 -30.51
C ALA A 123 13.87 5.95 -31.99
N ALA A 124 12.82 6.27 -32.75
CA ALA A 124 12.94 6.70 -34.15
C ALA A 124 13.66 8.06 -34.26
N ASN A 125 13.36 9.01 -33.36
CA ASN A 125 13.99 10.32 -33.33
C ASN A 125 15.48 10.25 -33.00
N VAL A 126 15.88 9.49 -31.97
CA VAL A 126 17.30 9.36 -31.61
C VAL A 126 18.12 8.68 -32.71
N GLY A 127 17.55 7.72 -33.44
CA GLY A 127 18.20 7.10 -34.60
C GLY A 127 18.41 8.06 -35.77
N GLN A 128 17.46 8.97 -36.02
CA GLN A 128 17.59 10.04 -37.02
C GLN A 128 18.67 11.05 -36.64
N LEU A 129 18.68 11.51 -35.39
CA LEU A 129 19.68 12.44 -34.88
C LEU A 129 21.09 11.84 -34.92
N TYR A 130 21.25 10.58 -34.52
CA TYR A 130 22.54 9.89 -34.59
C TYR A 130 23.06 9.79 -36.03
N ARG A 131 22.17 9.44 -36.98
CA ARG A 131 22.52 9.39 -38.41
C ARG A 131 22.94 10.77 -38.93
N GLN A 132 22.22 11.83 -38.53
CA GLN A 132 22.54 13.21 -38.92
C GLN A 132 23.90 13.66 -38.35
N SER A 133 24.20 13.36 -37.09
CA SER A 133 25.51 13.63 -36.48
C SER A 133 26.64 12.85 -37.15
N LEU A 134 26.42 11.59 -37.55
CA LEU A 134 27.42 10.81 -38.29
C LEU A 134 27.70 11.39 -39.68
N CYS A 135 26.66 11.80 -40.42
CA CYS A 135 26.83 12.43 -41.72
C CYS A 135 27.59 13.77 -41.61
N VAL A 136 27.30 14.58 -40.58
CA VAL A 136 28.02 15.83 -40.31
C VAL A 136 29.48 15.56 -39.90
N GLY A 137 29.73 14.55 -39.07
CA GLY A 137 31.08 14.14 -38.68
C GLY A 137 31.92 13.61 -39.85
N ALA A 138 31.32 12.83 -40.74
CA ALA A 138 31.97 12.35 -41.97
C ALA A 138 32.31 13.52 -42.92
N ALA A 139 31.38 14.45 -43.13
CA ALA A 139 31.62 15.65 -43.93
C ALA A 139 32.71 16.57 -43.32
N ALA A 140 32.79 16.66 -41.99
CA ALA A 140 33.85 17.40 -41.30
C ALA A 140 35.22 16.71 -41.43
N GLY A 141 35.28 15.38 -41.38
CA GLY A 141 36.53 14.61 -41.53
C GLY A 141 37.20 14.78 -42.90
N GLU A 142 36.41 14.91 -43.97
CA GLU A 142 36.89 15.23 -45.33
C GLU A 142 37.51 16.64 -45.38
N ARG A 143 36.96 17.61 -44.64
CA ARG A 143 37.46 19.00 -44.59
C ARG A 143 38.80 19.14 -43.86
N TRP A 144 39.05 18.32 -42.84
CA TRP A 144 40.31 18.37 -42.06
C TRP A 144 41.46 17.58 -42.69
N ARG A 145 41.21 16.67 -43.65
CA ARG A 145 42.26 15.95 -44.38
C ARG A 145 43.11 16.81 -45.31
N GLY A 146 42.67 18.04 -45.63
CA GLY A 146 43.45 19.02 -46.40
C GLY A 146 44.27 20.01 -45.56
N ALA A 147 44.17 19.98 -44.23
CA ALA A 147 44.75 20.96 -43.32
C ALA A 147 45.99 20.44 -42.55
N VAL A 148 46.81 19.60 -43.18
CA VAL A 148 48.12 19.20 -42.63
C VAL A 148 49.08 20.39 -42.79
N VAL A 149 49.22 21.17 -41.72
CA VAL A 149 50.26 22.21 -41.59
C VAL A 149 51.64 21.52 -41.61
N PRO A 150 52.57 21.92 -42.49
CA PRO A 150 53.92 21.37 -42.46
C PRO A 150 54.64 21.81 -41.18
N ARG A 151 55.13 20.83 -40.42
CA ARG A 151 55.94 21.04 -39.22
C ARG A 151 57.35 21.47 -39.66
N SER A 152 57.67 22.76 -39.55
CA SER A 152 59.01 23.29 -39.82
C SER A 152 60.01 22.73 -38.80
N SER A 153 61.09 22.13 -39.31
CA SER A 153 62.29 21.76 -38.57
C SER A 153 63.20 22.98 -38.38
#